data_AF-A0A5E6N7K5-F1
#
_entry.id   AF-A0A5E6N7K5-F1
#
_cell.length_a   1.000
_cell.length_b   1.000
_cell.length_c   1.000
_cell.angle_alpha   90.00
_cell.angle_beta   90.00
_cell.angle_gamma   90.00
#
_symmetry.space_group_name_H-M   'P 1'
#
loop_
_entity.id
_entity.type
_entity.pdbx_description
1 polymer ?
#
loop_
_entity_poly.entity_id
_entity_poly.type
_entity_poly.pdbx_seq_one_letter_code
_entity_poly.pdbx_strand_id
1 'polypeptide(L)'
;MNRISIFLCALEIESNLACSFTEFQQEFAQLAQKYQMNWQMNDASKLKRVLIMGSKSSHCVADLLHRGHESEMEAQILVFV
;
A
#
# COMPACT_ATOMS: atom_id res chain seq x y z
N MET A 1 29.42 19.10 0.18
CA MET A 1 28.28 18.75 1.06
C MET A 1 27.13 18.38 0.13
N ASN A 2 26.99 17.10 -0.21
CA ASN A 2 26.12 16.64 -1.30
C ASN A 2 24.65 16.77 -0.87
N ARG A 3 23.92 17.71 -1.49
CA ARG A 3 22.46 17.74 -1.41
C ARG A 3 21.92 16.60 -2.25
N ILE A 4 21.30 15.63 -1.59
CA ILE A 4 20.55 14.57 -2.24
C ILE A 4 19.16 15.15 -2.56
N SER A 5 18.91 15.47 -3.83
CA SER A 5 17.59 15.93 -4.30
C SER A 5 16.71 14.72 -4.58
N ILE A 6 15.84 14.36 -3.63
CA ILE A 6 14.84 13.30 -3.78
C ILE A 6 13.50 13.93 -4.12
N PHE A 7 12.80 13.33 -5.07
CA PHE A 7 11.41 13.66 -5.39
C PHE A 7 10.51 12.51 -4.92
N LEU A 8 9.48 12.83 -4.12
CA LEU A 8 8.47 11.90 -3.62
C LEU A 8 7.11 12.34 -4.15
N CYS A 9 6.38 11.41 -4.76
CA CYS A 9 5.05 11.67 -5.31
C CYS A 9 4.15 10.46 -5.02
N ALA A 10 2.92 10.74 -4.60
CA ALA A 10 1.86 9.75 -4.41
C ALA A 10 0.64 10.23 -5.20
N LEU A 11 0.06 9.34 -6.00
CA LEU A 11 -1.06 9.62 -6.88
C LEU A 11 -2.11 8.52 -6.73
N GLU A 12 -3.37 8.93 -6.68
CA GLU A 12 -4.54 8.05 -6.78
C GLU A 12 -5.21 8.29 -8.13
N ILE A 13 -5.54 7.22 -8.83
CA ILE A 13 -6.10 7.28 -10.18
C ILE A 13 -7.37 6.43 -10.19
N GLU A 14 -8.50 7.04 -10.56
CA GLU A 14 -9.76 6.32 -10.75
C GLU A 14 -9.73 5.48 -12.04
N SER A 15 -10.37 4.31 -12.01
CA SER A 15 -10.28 3.27 -13.04
C SER A 15 -11.04 3.55 -14.35
N ASN A 16 -11.23 4.81 -14.73
CA ASN A 16 -11.78 5.17 -16.05
C ASN A 16 -10.71 5.14 -17.16
N LEU A 17 -9.81 4.18 -17.08
CA LEU A 17 -8.69 4.01 -18.03
C LEU A 17 -9.13 3.09 -19.17
N ALA A 18 -8.76 3.46 -20.40
CA ALA A 18 -9.02 2.64 -21.58
C ALA A 18 -8.07 1.42 -21.71
N CYS A 19 -7.15 1.24 -20.76
CA CYS A 19 -6.15 0.18 -20.74
C CYS A 19 -6.25 -0.67 -19.47
N SER A 20 -5.73 -1.88 -19.53
CA SER A 20 -5.65 -2.78 -18.37
C SER A 20 -4.56 -2.33 -17.39
N PHE A 21 -4.70 -2.72 -16.11
CA PHE A 21 -3.70 -2.42 -15.06
C PHE A 21 -2.28 -2.89 -15.45
N THR A 22 -2.18 -4.07 -16.08
CA THR A 22 -0.90 -4.63 -16.50
C THR A 22 -0.24 -3.83 -17.62
N GLU A 23 -1.01 -3.38 -18.60
CA GLU A 23 -0.49 -2.52 -19.69
C GLU A 23 0.02 -1.19 -19.13
N PHE A 24 -0.77 -0.55 -18.26
CA PHE A 24 -0.35 0.69 -17.60
C PHE A 24 0.93 0.49 -16.77
N GLN A 25 1.04 -0.62 -16.05
CA GLN A 25 2.22 -0.96 -15.27
C GLN A 25 3.47 -1.14 -16.17
N GLN A 26 3.32 -1.75 -17.35
CA GLN A 26 4.42 -1.96 -18.31
C GLN A 26 4.89 -0.64 -18.93
N GLU A 27 3.96 0.21 -19.36
CA GLU A 27 4.31 1.53 -19.92
C GLU A 27 4.97 2.43 -18.86
N PHE A 28 4.44 2.42 -17.63
CA PHE A 28 5.02 3.18 -16.53
C PHE A 28 6.42 2.68 -16.13
N ALA A 29 6.67 1.36 -16.23
CA ALA A 29 7.99 0.79 -15.96
C ALA A 29 9.09 1.38 -16.85
N GLN A 30 8.79 1.65 -18.13
CA GLN A 30 9.73 2.27 -19.06
C GLN A 30 10.07 3.71 -18.63
N LEU A 31 9.07 4.47 -18.18
CA LEU A 31 9.25 5.82 -17.64
C LEU A 31 10.09 5.78 -16.37
N ALA A 32 9.76 4.89 -15.44
CA ALA A 32 10.49 4.74 -14.18
C ALA A 32 11.95 4.37 -14.42
N GLN A 33 12.25 3.50 -15.39
CA GLN A 33 13.61 3.15 -15.76
C GLN A 33 14.39 4.37 -16.30
N LYS A 34 13.76 5.19 -17.15
CA LYS A 34 14.35 6.41 -17.70
C LYS A 34 14.78 7.40 -16.60
N TYR A 35 14.01 7.48 -15.52
CA TYR A 35 14.26 8.40 -14.41
C TYR A 35 14.90 7.74 -13.18
N GLN A 36 15.27 6.47 -13.27
CA GLN A 36 15.83 5.68 -12.16
C GLN A 36 14.96 5.75 -10.89
N MET A 37 13.64 5.71 -11.07
CA MET A 37 12.67 5.84 -9.99
C MET A 37 12.53 4.53 -9.23
N ASN A 38 12.45 4.64 -7.90
CA ASN A 38 11.86 3.58 -7.08
C ASN A 38 10.35 3.85 -7.01
N TRP A 39 9.54 2.90 -7.45
CA TRP A 39 8.10 3.08 -7.57
C TRP A 39 7.35 1.80 -7.21
N GLN A 40 6.08 1.98 -6.83
CA GLN A 40 5.14 0.92 -6.56
C GLN A 40 3.77 1.36 -7.08
N MET A 41 2.98 0.41 -7.58
CA MET A 41 1.62 0.65 -8.03
C MET A 41 0.74 -0.43 -7.41
N ASN A 42 -0.25 -0.01 -6.64
CA ASN A 42 -1.13 -0.90 -5.89
C ASN A 42 -2.56 -0.71 -6.38
N ASP A 43 -3.26 -1.82 -6.56
CA ASP A 43 -4.68 -1.82 -6.83
C ASP A 43 -5.43 -1.51 -5.53
N ALA A 44 -6.11 -0.36 -5.49
CA ALA A 44 -6.86 0.10 -4.32
C ALA A 44 -8.02 -0.84 -3.95
N SER A 45 -8.54 -1.62 -4.91
CA SER A 45 -9.61 -2.59 -4.64
C SER A 45 -9.14 -3.81 -3.84
N LYS A 46 -7.82 -4.05 -3.76
CA LYS A 46 -7.26 -5.19 -3.06
C LYS A 46 -6.98 -4.84 -1.59
N LEU A 47 -7.74 -5.50 -0.70
CA LEU A 47 -7.51 -5.42 0.74
C LEU A 47 -6.06 -5.80 1.09
N LYS A 48 -5.41 -4.96 1.87
CA LYS A 48 -4.06 -5.23 2.36
C LYS A 48 -4.12 -6.34 3.40
N ARG A 49 -3.27 -7.35 3.29
CA ARG A 49 -3.14 -8.41 4.30
C ARG A 49 -2.20 -7.95 5.40
N VAL A 50 -2.70 -7.83 6.62
CA VAL A 50 -1.94 -7.34 7.78
C VAL A 50 -1.87 -8.45 8.83
N LEU A 51 -0.67 -8.89 9.16
CA LEU A 51 -0.42 -9.77 10.30
C LEU A 51 -0.12 -8.91 11.52
N ILE A 52 -0.96 -9.01 12.55
CA ILE A 52 -0.73 -8.37 13.83
C ILE A 52 -0.12 -9.41 14.77
N MET A 53 1.09 -9.13 15.25
CA MET A 53 1.77 -9.94 16.24
C MET A 53 1.79 -9.16 17.56
N GLY A 54 1.29 -9.80 18.61
CA GLY A 54 1.25 -9.21 19.95
C GLY A 54 1.70 -10.21 21.01
N SER A 55 2.26 -9.70 22.11
CA SER A 55 2.57 -10.51 23.29
C SER A 55 1.43 -10.38 24.34
N LYS A 56 1.67 -10.75 25.60
CA LYS A 56 0.65 -10.82 26.68
C LYS A 56 0.01 -9.49 27.10
N SER A 57 0.41 -8.35 26.54
CA SER A 57 -0.23 -7.05 26.82
C SER A 57 -1.42 -6.83 25.89
N SER A 58 -2.62 -6.96 26.45
CA SER A 58 -3.91 -7.05 25.75
C SER A 58 -4.42 -5.75 25.11
N HIS A 59 -3.98 -4.56 25.56
CA HIS A 59 -4.66 -3.32 25.21
C HIS A 59 -4.40 -2.84 23.77
N CYS A 60 -3.18 -2.97 23.22
CA CYS A 60 -2.90 -2.53 21.85
C CYS A 60 -3.46 -3.49 20.79
N VAL A 61 -3.46 -4.79 21.06
CA VAL A 61 -3.97 -5.82 20.13
C VAL A 61 -5.50 -5.77 20.08
N ALA A 62 -6.15 -5.58 21.23
CA ALA A 62 -7.60 -5.43 21.30
C ALA A 62 -8.10 -4.19 20.54
N ASP A 63 -7.39 -3.05 20.61
CA ASP A 63 -7.77 -1.84 19.89
C ASP A 63 -7.68 -2.02 18.36
N LEU A 64 -6.61 -2.64 17.86
CA LEU A 64 -6.45 -2.91 16.43
C LEU A 64 -7.47 -3.94 15.90
N LEU A 65 -7.80 -4.95 16.71
CA LEU A 65 -8.86 -5.90 16.41
C LEU A 65 -10.24 -5.24 16.37
N HIS A 66 -10.51 -4.34 17.31
CA HIS A 66 -11.78 -3.62 17.36
C HIS A 66 -11.98 -2.75 16.12
N ARG A 67 -10.98 -1.96 15.72
CA ARG A 67 -11.02 -1.14 14.48
C ARG A 67 -11.17 -1.97 13.22
N GLY A 68 -10.55 -3.16 13.18
CA GLY A 68 -10.72 -4.11 12.10
C GLY A 68 -12.14 -4.69 12.02
N HIS A 69 -12.80 -4.88 13.16
CA HIS A 69 -14.16 -5.42 13.22
C HIS A 69 -15.22 -4.36 12.88
N GLU A 70 -14.99 -3.10 13.26
CA GLU A 70 -15.83 -1.95 12.89
C GLU A 70 -15.66 -1.52 11.42
N SER A 71 -14.89 -2.26 10.61
CA SER A 71 -14.62 -1.98 9.19
C SER A 71 -13.94 -0.63 8.92
N GLU A 72 -13.31 -0.02 9.93
CA GLU A 72 -12.54 1.23 9.77
C GLU A 72 -11.18 1.02 9.07
N MET A 73 -10.78 -0.24 8.84
CA MET A 73 -9.60 -0.59 8.05
C MET A 73 -9.99 -1.52 6.90
N GLU A 74 -9.73 -1.09 5.68
CA GLU A 74 -9.81 -1.92 4.46
C GLU A 74 -8.62 -2.90 4.38
N ALA A 75 -8.52 -3.77 5.38
CA ALA A 75 -7.45 -4.74 5.51
C ALA A 75 -7.97 -6.10 5.98
N GLN A 76 -7.41 -7.18 5.42
CA GLN A 76 -7.61 -8.52 5.95
C GLN A 76 -6.65 -8.73 7.12
N ILE A 77 -7.19 -8.76 8.33
CA ILE A 77 -6.40 -8.91 9.56
C ILE A 77 -6.26 -10.39 9.92
N LEU A 78 -5.01 -10.84 10.07
CA LEU A 78 -4.66 -12.09 10.72
C LEU A 78 -3.98 -11.76 12.04
N VAL A 79 -4.35 -12.44 13.12
CA VAL A 79 -3.73 -12.22 14.43
C VAL A 79 -3.04 -13.49 14.90
N PHE A 80 -1.79 -13.33 15.34
CA PHE A 80 -1.03 -14.37 16.02
C PHE A 80 -0.61 -13.83 17.39
N VAL A 81 -0.99 -14.55 18.45
CA VAL A 81 -0.63 -14.27 19.85
C VAL A 81 0.26 -15.40 20.36
#